data_AF-A0A0W8CN77-F1
#
_entry.id   AF-A0A0W8CN77-F1
#
_cell.length_a   1.000
_cell.length_b   1.000
_cell.length_c   1.000
_cell.angle_alpha   90.00
_cell.angle_beta   90.00
_cell.angle_gamma   90.00
#
_symmetry.space_group_name_H-M   'P 1'
#
loop_
_entity.id
_entity.type
_entity.pdbx_description
1 polymer ?
#
loop_
_entity_poly.entity_id
_entity_poly.type
_entity_poly.pdbx_seq_one_letter_code
_entity_poly.pdbx_strand_id
1 'polypeptide(L)'
;MKFKTDGSVVNSRNLETLEEYILVYNREKKVSETLIGALAKGFGGEKKLAEMLMRARTYPDSKINAIKVKNAQFRKWRDRGLNPVNVLTKVFSVEEAGASRIQKRIVKEFTTYIERKNAAVHRITDPRRI
;
A
#
# COMPACT_ATOMS: atom_id res chain seq x y z
N MET A 1 13.79 4.72 -12.76
CA MET A 1 14.05 3.38 -12.18
C MET A 1 12.91 2.46 -12.60
N LYS A 2 13.19 1.37 -13.33
CA LYS A 2 12.19 0.34 -13.67
C LYS A 2 12.46 -0.87 -12.78
N PHE A 3 11.46 -1.33 -12.04
CA PHE A 3 11.58 -2.49 -11.15
C PHE A 3 11.32 -3.79 -11.92
N LYS A 4 12.01 -4.88 -11.57
CA LYS A 4 11.66 -6.23 -12.07
C LYS A 4 10.27 -6.61 -11.56
N THR A 5 9.48 -7.27 -12.41
CA THR A 5 8.09 -7.66 -12.13
C THR A 5 7.95 -8.88 -11.21
N ASP A 6 9.07 -9.51 -10.84
CA ASP A 6 9.13 -10.75 -10.04
C ASP A 6 8.95 -10.54 -8.53
N GLY A 7 8.84 -9.30 -8.06
CA GLY A 7 8.67 -9.00 -6.63
C GLY A 7 9.96 -9.03 -5.82
N SER A 8 11.13 -9.24 -6.42
CA SER A 8 12.44 -9.17 -5.72
C SER A 8 12.70 -7.79 -5.06
N VAL A 9 12.04 -6.75 -5.55
CA VAL A 9 12.12 -5.37 -5.02
C VAL A 9 11.46 -5.21 -3.65
N VAL A 10 10.56 -6.11 -3.26
CA VAL A 10 10.03 -6.15 -1.89
C VAL A 10 10.91 -6.98 -0.94
N ASN A 11 12.18 -7.24 -1.24
CA ASN A 11 13.11 -7.78 -0.24
C ASN A 11 13.55 -6.69 0.75
N SER A 12 13.86 -7.05 2.00
CA SER A 12 14.12 -6.09 3.09
C SER A 12 15.26 -5.12 2.75
N ARG A 13 16.39 -5.67 2.32
CA ARG A 13 17.59 -4.91 1.95
C ARG A 13 17.32 -3.89 0.82
N ASN A 14 16.48 -4.27 -0.15
CA ASN A 14 16.11 -3.38 -1.27
C ASN A 14 15.19 -2.24 -0.79
N LEU A 15 14.28 -2.53 0.15
CA LEU A 15 13.40 -1.52 0.74
C LEU A 15 14.17 -0.55 1.64
N GLU A 16 15.08 -1.04 2.49
CA GLU A 16 15.93 -0.22 3.35
C GLU A 16 16.79 0.74 2.51
N THR A 17 17.48 0.21 1.50
CA THR A 17 18.29 1.02 0.58
C THR A 17 17.44 2.10 -0.11
N LEU A 18 16.21 1.78 -0.51
CA LEU A 18 15.30 2.74 -1.15
C LEU A 18 14.79 3.79 -0.14
N GLU A 19 14.49 3.40 1.10
CA GLU A 19 14.11 4.32 2.18
C GLU A 19 15.24 5.33 2.45
N GLU A 20 16.49 4.86 2.58
CA GLU A 20 17.67 5.72 2.75
C GLU A 20 17.89 6.66 1.57
N TYR A 21 17.79 6.14 0.34
CA TYR A 21 17.91 6.97 -0.86
C TYR A 21 16.84 8.07 -0.91
N ILE A 22 15.58 7.77 -0.53
CA ILE A 22 14.49 8.76 -0.51
C ILE A 22 14.78 9.87 0.50
N LEU A 23 15.36 9.55 1.66
CA LEU A 23 15.74 10.56 2.65
C LEU A 23 16.75 11.55 2.10
N VAL A 24 17.80 11.06 1.42
CA VAL A 24 18.81 11.92 0.77
C VAL A 24 18.18 12.71 -0.39
N TYR A 25 17.42 12.04 -1.26
CA TYR A 25 16.76 12.68 -2.40
C TYR A 25 15.84 13.83 -1.98
N ASN A 26 15.03 13.63 -0.93
CA ASN A 26 14.14 14.65 -0.40
C ASN A 26 14.90 15.85 0.16
N ARG A 27 15.99 15.60 0.88
CA ARG A 27 16.88 16.66 1.43
C ARG A 27 17.48 17.49 0.31
N GLU A 28 18.12 16.83 -0.67
CA GLU A 28 18.87 17.50 -1.73
C GLU A 28 17.97 18.22 -2.74
N LYS A 29 16.81 17.63 -3.06
CA LYS A 29 15.88 18.21 -4.04
C LYS A 29 14.80 19.09 -3.41
N LYS A 30 14.77 19.20 -2.07
CA LYS A 30 13.73 19.93 -1.31
C LYS A 30 12.32 19.48 -1.72
N VAL A 31 12.13 18.17 -1.85
CA VAL A 31 10.85 17.52 -2.20
C VAL A 31 10.42 16.56 -1.09
N SER A 32 9.20 16.06 -1.16
CA SER A 32 8.63 15.12 -0.18
C SER A 32 8.19 13.80 -0.84
N GLU A 33 9.12 13.11 -1.51
CA GLU A 33 8.89 11.78 -2.05
C GLU A 33 8.62 10.77 -0.93
N THR A 34 7.73 9.81 -1.18
CA THR A 34 7.40 8.75 -0.22
C THR A 34 7.82 7.41 -0.78
N LEU A 35 8.10 6.42 0.09
CA LEU A 35 8.39 5.05 -0.36
C LEU A 35 7.31 4.51 -1.31
N ILE A 36 6.04 4.72 -0.97
CA ILE A 36 4.91 4.32 -1.82
C ILE A 36 4.89 5.07 -3.16
N GLY A 37 5.26 6.36 -3.16
CA GLY A 37 5.37 7.16 -4.39
C GLY A 37 6.49 6.67 -5.30
N ALA A 38 7.68 6.42 -4.75
CA ALA A 38 8.82 5.88 -5.49
C ALA A 38 8.53 4.48 -6.05
N LEU A 39 7.95 3.59 -5.24
CA LEU A 39 7.52 2.26 -5.67
C LEU A 39 6.46 2.34 -6.76
N ALA A 40 5.43 3.18 -6.59
CA ALA A 40 4.39 3.37 -7.59
C ALA A 40 4.99 3.84 -8.93
N LYS A 41 5.91 4.81 -8.90
CA LYS A 41 6.63 5.28 -10.10
C LYS A 41 7.36 4.13 -10.81
N GLY A 42 8.12 3.32 -10.08
CA GLY A 42 8.91 2.25 -10.71
C GLY A 42 8.11 1.02 -11.14
N PHE A 43 6.90 0.80 -10.57
CA PHE A 43 5.97 -0.26 -10.99
C PHE A 43 4.93 0.21 -12.02
N GLY A 44 4.99 1.48 -12.45
CA GLY A 44 4.12 2.01 -13.50
C GLY A 44 2.73 2.44 -13.01
N GLY A 45 2.62 2.89 -11.77
CA GLY A 45 1.45 3.52 -11.19
C GLY A 45 0.96 2.86 -9.89
N GLU A 46 0.12 3.59 -9.16
CA GLU A 46 -0.45 3.16 -7.89
C GLU A 46 -1.29 1.87 -8.01
N LYS A 47 -2.11 1.77 -9.07
CA LYS A 47 -2.87 0.56 -9.43
C LYS A 47 -1.99 -0.67 -9.60
N LYS A 48 -0.92 -0.54 -10.40
CA LYS A 48 -0.01 -1.66 -10.69
C LYS A 48 0.76 -2.10 -9.45
N LEU A 49 1.18 -1.13 -8.62
CA LEU A 49 1.79 -1.41 -7.32
C LEU A 49 0.82 -2.22 -6.43
N ALA A 50 -0.43 -1.79 -6.29
CA ALA A 50 -1.40 -2.46 -5.42
C ALA A 50 -1.65 -3.92 -5.87
N GLU A 51 -1.84 -4.13 -7.17
CA GLU A 51 -2.03 -5.47 -7.73
C GLU A 51 -0.76 -6.35 -7.60
N MET A 52 0.44 -5.77 -7.72
CA MET A 52 1.70 -6.48 -7.52
C MET A 52 1.85 -6.93 -6.06
N LEU A 53 1.62 -6.02 -5.09
CA LEU A 53 1.72 -6.33 -3.66
C LEU A 53 0.77 -7.45 -3.23
N MET A 54 -0.41 -7.53 -3.87
CA MET A 54 -1.37 -8.61 -3.65
C MET A 54 -0.93 -9.97 -4.17
N ARG A 55 -0.08 -10.00 -5.19
CA ARG A 55 0.56 -11.23 -5.68
C ARG A 55 1.77 -11.56 -4.81
N ALA A 56 2.66 -10.60 -4.56
CA ALA A 56 3.86 -10.77 -3.75
C ALA A 56 3.55 -11.35 -2.36
N ARG A 57 2.46 -10.93 -1.71
CA ARG A 57 2.09 -11.44 -0.38
C ARG A 57 1.77 -12.95 -0.32
N THR A 58 1.63 -13.64 -1.46
CA THR A 58 1.41 -15.09 -1.49
C THR A 58 2.69 -15.90 -1.58
N TYR A 59 3.84 -15.26 -1.87
CA TYR A 59 5.14 -15.92 -1.95
C TYR A 59 5.87 -15.81 -0.60
N PRO A 60 6.40 -16.91 -0.03
CA PRO A 60 7.06 -16.88 1.27
C PRO A 60 8.12 -15.79 1.41
N ASP A 61 9.02 -15.69 0.43
CA ASP A 61 10.19 -14.80 0.49
C ASP A 61 9.84 -13.31 0.49
N SER A 62 8.71 -12.93 -0.14
CA SER A 62 8.28 -11.53 -0.22
C SER A 62 7.07 -11.21 0.66
N LYS A 63 6.50 -12.21 1.36
CA LYS A 63 5.23 -12.07 2.09
C LYS A 63 5.24 -10.95 3.12
N ILE A 64 6.23 -10.94 4.00
CA ILE A 64 6.32 -10.00 5.13
C ILE A 64 6.37 -8.56 4.60
N ASN A 65 7.25 -8.31 3.65
CA ASN A 65 7.47 -6.99 3.10
C ASN A 65 6.32 -6.54 2.19
N ALA A 66 5.75 -7.43 1.38
CA ALA A 66 4.55 -7.14 0.61
C ALA A 66 3.39 -6.71 1.52
N ILE A 67 3.20 -7.37 2.66
CA ILE A 67 2.21 -6.97 3.67
C ILE A 67 2.56 -5.60 4.27
N LYS A 68 3.83 -5.35 4.65
CA LYS A 68 4.30 -4.06 5.19
C LYS A 68 3.99 -2.92 4.22
N VAL A 69 4.43 -3.05 2.96
CA VAL A 69 4.24 -2.04 1.92
C VAL A 69 2.76 -1.86 1.55
N LYS A 70 1.99 -2.95 1.44
CA LYS A 70 0.54 -2.88 1.20
C LYS A 70 -0.19 -2.13 2.31
N ASN A 71 0.14 -2.39 3.57
CA ASN A 71 -0.47 -1.69 4.71
C ASN A 71 -0.09 -0.20 4.73
N ALA A 72 1.13 0.16 4.30
CA ALA A 72 1.54 1.55 4.12
C ALA A 72 0.79 2.22 2.96
N GLN A 73 0.53 1.51 1.86
CA GLN A 73 -0.32 1.99 0.78
C GLN A 73 -1.76 2.22 1.24
N PHE A 74 -2.34 1.29 2.00
CA PHE A 74 -3.68 1.44 2.59
C PHE A 74 -3.77 2.60 3.57
N ARG A 75 -2.74 2.81 4.39
CA ARG A 75 -2.65 3.99 5.26
C ARG A 75 -2.74 5.27 4.43
N LYS A 76 -1.92 5.38 3.36
CA LYS A 76 -1.93 6.54 2.45
C LYS A 76 -3.29 6.74 1.78
N TRP A 77 -3.99 5.67 1.40
CA TRP A 77 -5.34 5.76 0.84
C TRP A 77 -6.34 6.33 1.85
N ARG A 78 -6.34 5.80 3.06
CA ARG A 78 -7.19 6.31 4.15
C ARG A 78 -6.88 7.78 4.45
N ASP A 79 -5.61 8.14 4.56
CA ASP A 79 -5.17 9.51 4.87
C ASP A 79 -5.55 10.50 3.74
N ARG A 80 -5.75 10.00 2.51
CA ARG A 80 -6.31 10.75 1.36
C ARG A 80 -7.84 10.79 1.33
N GLY A 81 -8.53 10.21 2.30
CA GLY A 81 -10.00 10.12 2.33
C GLY A 81 -10.60 9.02 1.44
N LEU A 82 -9.80 8.06 0.98
CA LEU A 82 -10.32 6.89 0.27
C LEU A 82 -10.96 5.91 1.25
N ASN A 83 -12.01 5.25 0.80
CA ASN A 83 -12.77 4.25 1.56
C ASN A 83 -13.10 3.05 0.64
N PRO A 84 -13.66 1.95 1.19
CA PRO A 84 -13.95 0.77 0.38
C PRO A 84 -14.91 1.00 -0.77
N VAL A 85 -15.78 2.01 -0.68
CA VAL A 85 -16.78 2.36 -1.70
C VAL A 85 -16.12 3.04 -2.90
N ASN A 86 -15.18 3.97 -2.66
CA ASN A 86 -14.62 4.82 -3.72
C ASN A 86 -13.25 4.36 -4.24
N VAL A 87 -12.59 3.39 -3.60
CA VAL A 87 -11.23 3.00 -3.99
C VAL A 87 -11.15 2.41 -5.40
N LEU A 88 -12.18 1.68 -5.86
CA LEU A 88 -12.24 1.14 -7.23
C LEU A 88 -12.26 2.25 -8.28
N THR A 89 -13.14 3.23 -8.11
CA THR A 89 -13.26 4.33 -9.07
C THR A 89 -12.06 5.28 -9.00
N LYS A 90 -11.58 5.60 -7.79
CA LYS A 90 -10.52 6.60 -7.57
C LYS A 90 -9.09 6.09 -7.81
N VAL A 91 -8.83 4.80 -7.64
CA VAL A 91 -7.47 4.21 -7.84
C VAL A 91 -7.40 3.36 -9.10
N PHE A 92 -8.45 2.59 -9.38
CA PHE A 92 -8.43 1.61 -10.46
C PHE A 92 -9.12 2.08 -11.74
N SER A 93 -9.87 3.20 -11.65
CA SER A 93 -10.69 3.77 -12.73
C SER A 93 -11.68 2.76 -13.31
N VAL A 94 -12.28 1.95 -12.43
CA VAL A 94 -13.30 0.95 -12.79
C VAL A 94 -14.46 1.00 -11.81
N GLU A 95 -15.66 0.71 -12.31
CA GLU A 95 -16.83 0.40 -11.50
C GLU A 95 -16.75 -1.03 -10.95
N GLU A 96 -17.55 -1.36 -9.93
CA GLU A 96 -17.54 -2.67 -9.29
C GLU A 96 -17.82 -3.84 -10.25
N ALA A 97 -18.72 -3.64 -11.22
CA ALA A 97 -19.04 -4.63 -12.24
C ALA A 97 -17.82 -4.93 -13.14
N GLY A 98 -16.98 -3.93 -13.42
CA GLY A 98 -15.76 -4.06 -14.24
C GLY A 98 -14.51 -4.42 -13.45
N ALA A 99 -14.58 -4.51 -12.12
CA ALA A 99 -13.43 -4.77 -11.29
C ALA A 99 -12.96 -6.22 -11.40
N SER A 100 -11.65 -6.40 -11.61
CA SER A 100 -11.03 -7.73 -11.65
C SER A 100 -11.06 -8.42 -10.29
N ARG A 101 -10.89 -9.75 -10.27
CA ARG A 101 -10.84 -10.54 -9.02
C ARG A 101 -9.77 -10.03 -8.05
N ILE A 102 -8.62 -9.57 -8.54
CA ILE A 102 -7.55 -9.04 -7.69
C ILE A 102 -7.94 -7.69 -7.10
N GLN A 103 -8.60 -6.82 -7.86
CA GLN A 103 -9.10 -5.53 -7.38
C GLN A 103 -10.18 -5.70 -6.32
N LYS A 104 -11.13 -6.61 -6.52
CA LYS A 104 -12.12 -6.97 -5.49
C LYS A 104 -11.47 -7.49 -4.21
N ARG A 105 -10.37 -8.26 -4.33
CA ARG A 105 -9.60 -8.71 -3.16
C ARG A 105 -8.85 -7.56 -2.47
N ILE A 106 -8.34 -6.59 -3.23
CA ILE A 106 -7.74 -5.36 -2.67
C ILE A 106 -8.77 -4.60 -1.84
N VAL A 107 -9.97 -4.38 -2.38
CA VAL A 107 -11.07 -3.72 -1.66
C VAL A 107 -11.35 -4.44 -0.36
N LYS A 108 -11.55 -5.77 -0.40
CA LYS A 108 -11.82 -6.57 0.80
C LYS A 108 -10.75 -6.40 1.88
N GLU A 109 -9.47 -6.45 1.50
CA GLU A 109 -8.39 -6.27 2.47
C GLU A 109 -8.24 -4.83 2.96
N PHE A 110 -8.60 -3.85 2.13
CA PHE A 110 -8.63 -2.45 2.54
C PHE A 110 -9.78 -2.18 3.52
N THR A 111 -10.96 -2.78 3.32
CA THR A 111 -12.08 -2.77 4.28
C THR A 111 -11.62 -3.30 5.64
N THR A 112 -11.02 -4.49 5.67
CA THR A 112 -10.51 -5.08 6.91
C THR A 112 -9.44 -4.21 7.57
N TYR A 113 -8.59 -3.54 6.78
CA TYR A 113 -7.61 -2.59 7.33
C TYR A 113 -8.28 -1.40 8.03
N ILE A 114 -9.29 -0.80 7.42
CA ILE A 114 -10.04 0.33 8.00
C ILE A 114 -10.76 -0.10 9.27
N GLU A 115 -11.49 -1.22 9.24
CA GLU A 115 -12.23 -1.76 10.39
C GLU A 115 -11.30 -1.98 11.60
N ARG A 116 -10.13 -2.59 11.38
CA ARG A 116 -9.13 -2.80 12.44
C ARG A 116 -8.61 -1.50 13.02
N LYS A 117 -8.41 -0.47 12.20
CA LYS A 117 -7.95 0.84 12.67
C LYS A 117 -9.03 1.58 13.45
N ASN A 118 -10.29 1.52 13.01
CA ASN A 118 -11.40 2.11 13.73
C ASN A 118 -11.62 1.42 15.08
N ALA A 119 -11.59 0.08 15.12
CA ALA A 119 -11.69 -0.68 16.36
C ALA A 119 -10.54 -0.37 17.35
N ALA A 120 -9.32 -0.20 16.84
CA ALA A 120 -8.18 0.19 17.67
C ALA A 120 -8.35 1.61 18.26
N VAL A 121 -8.87 2.57 17.49
CA VAL A 121 -9.18 3.92 17.98
C VAL A 121 -10.25 3.86 19.06
N HIS A 122 -11.35 3.14 18.85
CA HIS A 122 -12.42 2.99 19.84
C HIS A 122 -11.94 2.41 21.17
N ARG A 123 -11.05 1.40 21.13
CA ARG A 123 -10.44 0.81 22.35
C ARG A 123 -9.57 1.79 23.12
N ILE A 124 -8.93 2.75 22.46
CA ILE A 124 -8.10 3.76 23.12
C ILE A 124 -8.98 4.86 23.74
N THR A 125 -10.09 5.19 23.08
CA THR A 125 -11.01 6.26 23.52
C THR A 125 -12.02 5.80 24.58
N ASP A 126 -12.18 4.50 24.83
CA ASP A 126 -13.04 3.93 25.86
C ASP A 126 -12.19 3.22 26.95
N PRO A 127 -11.84 3.91 28.06
CA PRO A 127 -10.92 3.37 29.06
C PRO A 127 -11.50 2.30 30.00
N ARG A 128 -12.79 1.94 29.91
CA ARG A 128 -13.45 1.14 30.97
C ARG A 128 -14.02 -0.19 30.47
N ARG A 129 -13.12 -1.18 30.35
CA ARG A 129 -13.43 -2.60 30.57
C ARG A 129 -12.18 -3.27 31.16
N ILE A 130 -11.97 -3.02 32.45
CA ILE A 130 -11.18 -3.88 33.36
C ILE A 130 -12.07 -4.17 34.55
#